data_AF-A0A9E3HBG0-F1
#
_entry.id   AF-A0A9E3HBG0-F1
#
_cell.length_a   1.000
_cell.length_b   1.000
_cell.length_c   1.000
_cell.angle_alpha   90.00
_cell.angle_beta   90.00
_cell.angle_gamma   90.00
#
_symmetry.space_group_name_H-M   'P 1'
#
loop_
_entity.id
_entity.type
_entity.pdbx_description
1 polymer ?
#
loop_
_entity_poly.entity_id
_entity_poly.type
_entity_poly.pdbx_seq_one_letter_code
_entity_poly.pdbx_strand_id
1 'polypeptide(L)'
;MIDNIEESNTKKQPQTTSDIHVKKHLKLTEINYRRNRESNYTEKIIELDQNFNYNNHRDYYWSDPELSILYGTPLYEAASSSQKIALNHIFWVGGYNLTAASETNTILYNQITSSVFYNAGDYNTLCHELDVETSQERYHIHAFRTIGDMTEMTLLGKVICGNPLAGNESKVIQKGLGGRLSPGPLRQLFSFNWGSTPFLASQYYALRFTANMILKLTEHPRSQYFRLLENKGEFIPDPVAVSHYHFLDESFHTTTSHLIAQDLYKDFPKPTSYEKFMANLAIYMMQLTILNGLSAGAVASFSPDKVFVMPLVYKILRTPLFDMSSQEALCWIEKCFCHEHEGLHLNLKYHQHLFSSLCQFFDKLDYTWSINREMRVMAAGASISKTVQDNTKFFDKFSKSVACI
;
A
#
# COMPACT_ATOMS: atom_id res chain seq x y z
N MET A 1 -30.47 71.19 -12.02
CA MET A 1 -29.09 70.98 -11.56
C MET A 1 -29.08 69.64 -10.85
N ILE A 2 -28.55 68.64 -11.55
CA ILE A 2 -28.48 67.24 -11.13
C ILE A 2 -27.01 67.03 -10.76
N ASP A 3 -26.73 66.76 -9.50
CA ASP A 3 -25.38 66.45 -9.04
C ASP A 3 -25.11 64.95 -9.15
N ASN A 4 -23.91 64.67 -9.68
CA ASN A 4 -23.41 63.39 -10.14
C ASN A 4 -23.15 62.40 -9.00
N ILE A 5 -23.62 61.17 -9.19
CA ILE A 5 -23.13 59.98 -8.48
C ILE A 5 -22.06 59.35 -9.38
N GLU A 6 -20.79 59.47 -8.99
CA GLU A 6 -19.72 58.67 -9.60
C GLU A 6 -19.77 57.24 -9.06
N GLU A 7 -20.27 56.32 -9.89
CA GLU A 7 -20.07 54.88 -9.71
C GLU A 7 -18.58 54.55 -9.87
N SER A 8 -17.94 54.21 -8.75
CA SER A 8 -16.64 53.57 -8.73
C SER A 8 -16.74 52.16 -9.33
N ASN A 9 -16.55 52.09 -10.64
CA ASN A 9 -16.33 50.85 -11.38
C ASN A 9 -14.98 50.24 -10.97
N THR A 10 -15.00 49.44 -9.90
CA THR A 10 -13.86 48.61 -9.52
C THR A 10 -13.72 47.49 -10.56
N LYS A 11 -12.91 47.73 -11.60
CA LYS A 11 -12.52 46.71 -12.58
C LYS A 11 -11.85 45.54 -11.84
N LYS A 12 -12.59 44.45 -11.61
CA LYS A 12 -11.99 43.16 -11.25
C LYS A 12 -11.05 42.75 -12.38
N GLN A 13 -9.75 42.69 -12.09
CA GLN A 13 -8.78 42.08 -12.99
C GLN A 13 -9.26 40.66 -13.34
N PRO A 14 -9.12 40.22 -14.61
CA PRO A 14 -9.43 38.86 -14.98
C PRO A 14 -8.46 37.93 -14.25
N GLN A 15 -8.98 37.16 -13.30
CA GLN A 15 -8.22 36.08 -12.65
C GLN A 15 -7.75 35.11 -13.74
N THR A 16 -6.46 34.82 -13.75
CA THR A 16 -5.92 33.85 -14.70
C THR A 16 -6.48 32.46 -14.38
N THR A 17 -6.57 31.57 -15.36
CA THR A 17 -6.97 30.16 -15.15
C THR A 17 -6.10 29.46 -14.10
N SER A 18 -4.85 29.92 -13.93
CA SER A 18 -3.94 29.52 -12.85
C SER A 18 -4.48 29.91 -11.48
N ASP A 19 -4.84 31.18 -11.26
CA ASP A 19 -5.36 31.68 -9.97
C ASP A 19 -6.67 31.00 -9.53
N ILE A 20 -7.50 30.61 -10.50
CA ILE A 20 -8.77 29.90 -10.26
C ILE A 20 -8.49 28.45 -9.83
N HIS A 21 -7.48 27.79 -10.42
CA HIS A 21 -7.07 26.44 -10.07
C HIS A 21 -6.37 26.38 -8.70
N VAL A 22 -5.55 27.40 -8.38
CA VAL A 22 -4.88 27.56 -7.08
C VAL A 22 -5.89 27.59 -5.93
N LYS A 23 -7.03 28.30 -6.10
CA LYS A 23 -8.07 28.34 -5.06
C LYS A 23 -8.88 27.05 -4.91
N LYS A 24 -8.95 26.22 -5.95
CA LYS A 24 -9.79 25.02 -5.94
C LYS A 24 -9.22 23.95 -5.03
N HIS A 25 -7.92 23.64 -5.14
CA HIS A 25 -7.31 22.56 -4.35
C HIS A 25 -7.17 22.94 -2.87
N LEU A 26 -6.97 24.22 -2.54
CA LEU A 26 -7.05 24.73 -1.15
C LEU A 26 -8.43 24.52 -0.53
N LYS A 27 -9.50 24.84 -1.27
CA LYS A 27 -10.88 24.58 -0.82
C LYS A 27 -11.15 23.08 -0.65
N LEU A 28 -10.66 22.25 -1.55
CA LEU A 28 -10.79 20.79 -1.43
C LEU A 28 -10.04 20.27 -0.21
N THR A 29 -8.86 20.81 0.09
CA THR A 29 -8.09 20.49 1.30
C THR A 29 -8.87 20.83 2.56
N GLU A 30 -9.50 22.00 2.63
CA GLU A 30 -10.34 22.38 3.77
C GLU A 30 -11.55 21.46 3.96
N ILE A 31 -12.22 21.09 2.86
CA ILE A 31 -13.33 20.14 2.90
C ILE A 31 -12.85 18.76 3.36
N ASN A 32 -11.71 18.30 2.87
CA ASN A 32 -11.13 17.01 3.25
C ASN A 32 -10.78 17.01 4.73
N TYR A 33 -10.05 18.03 5.20
CA TYR A 33 -9.65 18.20 6.60
C TYR A 33 -10.83 18.17 7.55
N ARG A 34 -11.87 18.96 7.26
CA ARG A 34 -13.07 19.00 8.10
C ARG A 34 -13.74 17.63 8.17
N ARG A 35 -13.90 16.94 7.04
CA ARG A 35 -14.55 15.63 6.98
C ARG A 35 -13.73 14.51 7.61
N ASN A 36 -12.40 14.54 7.44
CA ASN A 36 -11.50 13.58 8.07
C ASN A 36 -11.61 13.66 9.60
N ARG A 37 -11.69 14.88 10.14
CA ARG A 37 -11.93 15.09 11.58
C ARG A 37 -13.32 14.66 12.05
N GLU A 38 -14.36 14.91 11.25
CA GLU A 38 -15.75 14.54 11.58
C GLU A 38 -15.98 13.02 11.51
N SER A 39 -15.24 12.31 10.66
CA SER A 39 -15.37 10.87 10.42
C SER A 39 -14.14 10.08 10.87
N ASN A 40 -13.50 10.49 11.96
CA ASN A 40 -12.31 9.82 12.47
C ASN A 40 -12.70 8.53 13.22
N TYR A 41 -12.22 7.37 12.75
CA TYR A 41 -12.53 6.07 13.35
C TYR A 41 -11.46 5.51 14.31
N THR A 42 -10.47 6.32 14.68
CA THR A 42 -9.36 5.95 15.57
C THR A 42 -9.85 5.29 16.86
N GLU A 43 -10.86 5.86 17.52
CA GLU A 43 -11.38 5.32 18.79
C GLU A 43 -11.93 3.89 18.63
N LYS A 44 -12.60 3.60 17.51
CA LYS A 44 -13.12 2.26 17.22
C LYS A 44 -12.00 1.26 16.95
N ILE A 45 -10.96 1.68 16.23
CA ILE A 45 -9.80 0.83 15.96
C ILE A 45 -9.08 0.47 17.26
N ILE A 46 -8.93 1.43 18.18
CA ILE A 46 -8.35 1.20 19.51
C ILE A 46 -9.21 0.23 20.32
N GLU A 47 -10.54 0.41 20.34
CA GLU A 47 -11.42 -0.50 21.07
C GLU A 47 -11.31 -1.94 20.55
N LEU A 48 -11.28 -2.11 19.22
CA LEU A 48 -11.12 -3.42 18.59
C LEU A 48 -9.76 -4.05 18.88
N ASP A 49 -8.67 -3.26 18.84
CA ASP A 49 -7.33 -3.80 19.08
C ASP A 49 -7.12 -4.23 20.54
N GLN A 50 -7.67 -3.49 21.51
CA GLN A 50 -7.52 -3.78 22.93
C GLN A 50 -8.29 -5.02 23.36
N ASN A 51 -9.41 -5.30 22.70
CA ASN A 51 -10.30 -6.41 23.02
C ASN A 51 -10.05 -7.65 22.16
N PHE A 52 -9.14 -7.58 21.19
CA PHE A 52 -8.91 -8.66 20.25
C PHE A 52 -8.48 -9.96 20.94
N ASN A 53 -9.21 -11.03 20.64
CA ASN A 53 -8.85 -12.39 21.07
C ASN A 53 -9.02 -13.35 19.89
N TYR A 54 -7.89 -13.82 19.35
CA TYR A 54 -7.86 -14.70 18.18
C TYR A 54 -8.84 -15.88 18.26
N ASN A 55 -9.03 -16.49 19.43
CA ASN A 55 -9.92 -17.64 19.60
C ASN A 55 -11.40 -17.34 19.33
N ASN A 56 -11.83 -16.08 19.45
CA ASN A 56 -13.20 -15.69 19.16
C ASN A 56 -13.45 -15.52 17.64
N HIS A 57 -12.38 -15.44 16.86
CA HIS A 57 -12.44 -15.10 15.43
C HIS A 57 -11.88 -16.20 14.51
N ARG A 58 -11.29 -17.25 15.08
CA ARG A 58 -10.52 -18.30 14.37
C ARG A 58 -11.31 -19.12 13.36
N ASP A 59 -12.63 -19.22 13.52
CA ASP A 59 -13.49 -20.07 12.69
C ASP A 59 -14.25 -19.28 11.60
N TYR A 60 -13.92 -18.00 11.43
CA TYR A 60 -14.52 -17.10 10.45
C TYR A 60 -13.46 -16.56 9.51
N TYR A 61 -13.79 -16.39 8.23
CA TYR A 61 -12.92 -15.65 7.32
C TYR A 61 -12.85 -14.16 7.72
N TRP A 62 -11.70 -13.53 7.50
CA TRP A 62 -11.50 -12.08 7.70
C TRP A 62 -11.60 -11.27 6.41
N SER A 63 -11.96 -11.93 5.32
CA SER A 63 -12.28 -11.33 4.03
C SER A 63 -12.93 -12.37 3.12
N ASP A 64 -13.16 -12.02 1.86
CA ASP A 64 -13.44 -13.03 0.84
C ASP A 64 -12.33 -14.09 0.80
N PRO A 65 -12.64 -15.40 0.68
CA PRO A 65 -11.65 -16.47 0.54
C PRO A 65 -10.62 -16.26 -0.58
N GLU A 66 -10.98 -15.55 -1.66
CA GLU A 66 -10.03 -15.18 -2.73
C GLU A 66 -8.84 -14.37 -2.21
N LEU A 67 -9.03 -13.61 -1.13
CA LEU A 67 -7.98 -12.87 -0.45
C LEU A 67 -7.26 -13.74 0.58
N SER A 68 -6.69 -14.84 0.12
CA SER A 68 -5.89 -15.76 0.92
C SER A 68 -4.51 -15.98 0.30
N ILE A 69 -3.51 -16.24 1.12
CA ILE A 69 -2.22 -16.69 0.60
C ILE A 69 -2.42 -18.06 -0.03
N LEU A 70 -1.79 -18.28 -1.19
CA LEU A 70 -1.90 -19.48 -2.01
C LEU A 70 -3.28 -19.74 -2.64
N TYR A 71 -4.22 -18.79 -2.59
CA TYR A 71 -5.51 -18.96 -3.25
C TYR A 71 -5.36 -19.40 -4.73
N GLY A 72 -6.17 -20.37 -5.16
CA GLY A 72 -6.13 -20.90 -6.52
C GLY A 72 -4.85 -21.66 -6.87
N THR A 73 -4.09 -22.14 -5.89
CA THR A 73 -2.95 -23.05 -6.06
C THR A 73 -3.34 -24.49 -5.69
N PRO A 74 -2.59 -25.52 -6.15
CA PRO A 74 -2.84 -26.91 -5.76
C PRO A 74 -2.83 -27.15 -4.24
N LEU A 75 -1.99 -26.44 -3.48
CA LEU A 75 -1.93 -26.60 -2.02
C LEU A 75 -3.17 -26.02 -1.35
N TYR A 76 -3.67 -24.88 -1.81
CA TYR A 76 -4.90 -24.30 -1.25
C TYR A 76 -6.07 -25.25 -1.48
N GLU A 77 -6.20 -25.86 -2.66
CA GLU A 77 -7.26 -26.84 -2.92
C GLU A 77 -7.17 -28.07 -2.02
N ALA A 78 -5.95 -28.56 -1.75
CA ALA A 78 -5.71 -29.69 -0.86
C ALA A 78 -5.85 -29.36 0.63
N ALA A 79 -5.86 -28.08 1.01
CA ALA A 79 -5.92 -27.65 2.39
C ALA A 79 -7.31 -27.93 3.01
N SER A 80 -7.31 -28.31 4.29
CA SER A 80 -8.54 -28.43 5.08
C SER A 80 -9.24 -27.07 5.23
N SER A 81 -10.54 -27.08 5.60
CA SER A 81 -11.30 -25.85 5.80
C SER A 81 -10.67 -24.90 6.83
N SER A 82 -10.15 -25.44 7.93
CA SER A 82 -9.46 -24.64 8.96
C SER A 82 -8.13 -24.07 8.45
N GLN A 83 -7.39 -24.83 7.62
CA GLN A 83 -6.18 -24.32 6.98
C GLN A 83 -6.50 -23.22 5.96
N LYS A 84 -7.57 -23.32 5.17
CA LYS A 84 -8.00 -22.26 4.25
C LYS A 84 -8.33 -20.96 4.99
N ILE A 85 -9.05 -21.06 6.10
CA ILE A 85 -9.33 -19.91 6.99
C ILE A 85 -8.02 -19.34 7.58
N ALA A 86 -7.10 -20.19 8.03
CA ALA A 86 -5.81 -19.72 8.52
C ALA A 86 -4.97 -19.02 7.43
N LEU A 87 -4.98 -19.52 6.19
CA LEU A 87 -4.32 -18.87 5.04
C LEU A 87 -4.93 -17.50 4.71
N ASN A 88 -6.24 -17.34 4.93
CA ASN A 88 -6.92 -16.04 4.85
C ASN A 88 -6.45 -15.07 5.93
N HIS A 89 -6.35 -15.53 7.18
CA HIS A 89 -5.84 -14.72 8.29
C HIS A 89 -4.38 -14.30 8.04
N ILE A 90 -3.53 -15.22 7.59
CA ILE A 90 -2.11 -14.93 7.30
C ILE A 90 -1.99 -13.91 6.16
N PHE A 91 -2.89 -13.94 5.17
CA PHE A 91 -2.92 -12.91 4.12
C PHE A 91 -3.22 -11.53 4.69
N TRP A 92 -4.20 -11.42 5.58
CA TRP A 92 -4.50 -10.18 6.30
C TRP A 92 -3.27 -9.70 7.09
N VAL A 93 -2.65 -10.58 7.88
CA VAL A 93 -1.48 -10.25 8.71
C VAL A 93 -0.28 -9.81 7.86
N GLY A 94 0.02 -10.53 6.79
CA GLY A 94 1.10 -10.18 5.88
C GLY A 94 0.87 -8.82 5.20
N GLY A 95 -0.38 -8.55 4.78
CA GLY A 95 -0.79 -7.28 4.20
C GLY A 95 -0.64 -6.12 5.18
N TYR A 96 -1.18 -6.23 6.39
CA TYR A 96 -1.18 -5.13 7.36
C TYR A 96 0.17 -4.92 8.05
N ASN A 97 1.03 -5.93 8.12
CA ASN A 97 2.45 -5.72 8.48
C ASN A 97 3.18 -4.84 7.45
N LEU A 98 2.83 -4.97 6.16
CA LEU A 98 3.36 -4.09 5.12
C LEU A 98 2.77 -2.69 5.21
N THR A 99 1.47 -2.58 5.47
CA THR A 99 0.79 -1.31 5.70
C THR A 99 1.43 -0.56 6.86
N ALA A 100 1.60 -1.18 8.03
CA ALA A 100 2.23 -0.55 9.19
C ALA A 100 3.66 -0.04 8.90
N ALA A 101 4.43 -0.78 8.09
CA ALA A 101 5.75 -0.32 7.65
C ALA A 101 5.68 0.86 6.64
N SER A 102 4.63 0.91 5.82
CA SER A 102 4.34 2.04 4.94
C SER A 102 3.90 3.27 5.74
N GLU A 103 3.01 3.12 6.71
CA GLU A 103 2.50 4.17 7.59
C GLU A 103 3.61 4.83 8.42
N THR A 104 4.62 4.06 8.82
CA THR A 104 5.84 4.63 9.45
C THR A 104 6.54 5.63 8.52
N ASN A 105 6.60 5.34 7.21
CA ASN A 105 7.13 6.29 6.23
C ASN A 105 6.16 7.47 6.03
N THR A 106 4.85 7.22 5.99
CA THR A 106 3.83 8.28 5.92
C THR A 106 4.04 9.32 7.00
N ILE A 107 4.14 8.89 8.27
CA ILE A 107 4.36 9.78 9.42
C ILE A 107 5.57 10.69 9.20
N LEU A 108 6.71 10.13 8.76
CA LEU A 108 7.93 10.89 8.53
C LEU A 108 7.76 11.92 7.41
N TYR A 109 7.22 11.50 6.26
CA TYR A 109 7.11 12.39 5.11
C TYR A 109 5.96 13.40 5.23
N ASN A 110 4.92 13.10 6.00
CA ASN A 110 3.93 14.08 6.41
C ASN A 110 4.59 15.22 7.19
N GLN A 111 5.42 14.90 8.19
CA GLN A 111 6.16 15.91 8.96
C GLN A 111 7.11 16.75 8.09
N ILE A 112 7.89 16.09 7.22
CA ILE A 112 8.80 16.78 6.29
C ILE A 112 8.01 17.72 5.38
N THR A 113 6.95 17.23 4.76
CA THR A 113 6.14 18.00 3.82
C THR A 113 5.38 19.14 4.50
N SER A 114 4.82 18.92 5.70
CA SER A 114 4.24 19.99 6.51
C SER A 114 5.26 21.10 6.78
N SER A 115 6.50 20.75 7.15
CA SER A 115 7.54 21.77 7.38
C SER A 115 7.87 22.57 6.12
N VAL A 116 7.86 21.94 4.94
CA VAL A 116 8.13 22.63 3.67
C VAL A 116 7.00 23.57 3.30
N PHE A 117 5.75 23.12 3.40
CA PHE A 117 4.59 23.92 3.01
C PHE A 117 4.24 25.00 4.02
N TYR A 118 4.51 24.79 5.31
CA TYR A 118 4.41 25.84 6.31
C TYR A 118 5.33 27.02 5.96
N ASN A 119 6.58 26.74 5.57
CA ASN A 119 7.54 27.77 5.17
C ASN A 119 7.17 28.45 3.83
N ALA A 120 6.43 27.77 2.96
CA ALA A 120 5.97 28.33 1.69
C ALA A 120 4.82 29.35 1.87
N GLY A 121 4.12 29.33 3.00
CA GLY A 121 2.96 30.20 3.30
C GLY A 121 1.64 29.66 2.73
N ASP A 122 0.52 30.10 3.29
CA ASP A 122 -0.86 29.82 2.82
C ASP A 122 -1.36 28.35 2.83
N TYR A 123 -0.56 27.38 3.28
CA TYR A 123 -0.94 25.95 3.35
C TYR A 123 -1.23 25.42 4.77
N ASN A 124 -1.63 26.29 5.70
CA ASN A 124 -1.84 25.90 7.11
C ASN A 124 -2.85 24.75 7.28
N THR A 125 -3.97 24.79 6.55
CA THR A 125 -5.00 23.73 6.61
C THR A 125 -4.47 22.40 6.10
N LEU A 126 -3.61 22.41 5.08
CA LEU A 126 -2.94 21.19 4.60
C LEU A 126 -2.01 20.63 5.67
N CYS A 127 -1.23 21.47 6.33
CA CYS A 127 -0.33 21.04 7.40
C CYS A 127 -1.12 20.39 8.55
N HIS A 128 -2.26 20.96 8.94
CA HIS A 128 -3.15 20.35 9.94
C HIS A 128 -3.77 19.03 9.50
N GLU A 129 -4.11 18.88 8.21
CA GLU A 129 -4.57 17.60 7.67
C GLU A 129 -3.49 16.52 7.76
N LEU A 130 -2.24 16.86 7.40
CA LEU A 130 -1.10 15.96 7.53
C LEU A 130 -0.80 15.60 8.99
N ASP A 131 -1.06 16.50 9.95
CA ASP A 131 -0.95 16.22 11.38
C ASP A 131 -2.03 15.25 11.88
N VAL A 132 -3.28 15.43 11.43
CA VAL A 132 -4.39 14.51 11.75
C VAL A 132 -4.09 13.11 11.24
N GLU A 133 -3.71 13.02 9.96
CA GLU A 133 -3.29 11.78 9.33
C GLU A 133 -2.12 11.15 10.09
N THR A 134 -1.07 11.91 10.40
CA THR A 134 0.07 11.44 11.21
C THR A 134 -0.35 10.85 12.56
N SER A 135 -1.39 11.41 13.19
CA SER A 135 -1.92 10.88 14.44
C SER A 135 -2.67 9.56 14.21
N GLN A 136 -3.52 9.47 13.20
CA GLN A 136 -4.28 8.25 12.85
C GLN A 136 -3.33 7.07 12.58
N GLU A 137 -2.29 7.30 11.78
CA GLU A 137 -1.32 6.27 11.38
C GLU A 137 -0.62 5.59 12.57
N ARG A 138 -0.45 6.29 13.70
CA ARG A 138 0.13 5.66 14.90
C ARG A 138 -0.77 4.58 15.49
N TYR A 139 -2.08 4.79 15.45
CA TYR A 139 -3.06 3.84 15.96
C TYR A 139 -3.28 2.69 14.97
N HIS A 140 -3.23 2.97 13.66
CA HIS A 140 -3.22 1.93 12.63
C HIS A 140 -2.05 0.96 12.82
N ILE A 141 -0.82 1.49 12.93
CA ILE A 141 0.39 0.70 13.18
C ILE A 141 0.24 -0.16 14.44
N HIS A 142 -0.28 0.41 15.53
CA HIS A 142 -0.47 -0.30 16.79
C HIS A 142 -1.44 -1.48 16.64
N ALA A 143 -2.62 -1.23 16.06
CA ALA A 143 -3.64 -2.26 15.86
C ALA A 143 -3.13 -3.39 14.97
N PHE A 144 -2.49 -3.06 13.84
CA PHE A 144 -1.97 -4.05 12.90
C PHE A 144 -0.89 -4.95 13.49
N ARG A 145 0.05 -4.37 14.25
CA ARG A 145 1.10 -5.16 14.91
C ARG A 145 0.54 -6.03 16.01
N THR A 146 -0.36 -5.50 16.84
CA THR A 146 -0.95 -6.24 17.96
C THR A 146 -1.76 -7.44 17.47
N ILE A 147 -2.71 -7.20 16.57
CA ILE A 147 -3.54 -8.27 15.98
C ILE A 147 -2.67 -9.24 15.19
N GLY A 148 -1.72 -8.74 14.39
CA GLY A 148 -0.81 -9.52 13.58
C GLY A 148 0.05 -10.48 14.40
N ASP A 149 0.78 -9.96 15.40
CA ASP A 149 1.69 -10.75 16.23
C ASP A 149 0.94 -11.80 17.05
N MET A 150 -0.22 -11.45 17.64
CA MET A 150 -1.07 -12.41 18.36
C MET A 150 -1.55 -13.55 17.46
N THR A 151 -1.92 -13.21 16.22
CA THR A 151 -2.38 -14.18 15.22
C THR A 151 -1.26 -15.12 14.78
N GLU A 152 -0.07 -14.59 14.44
CA GLU A 152 1.07 -15.44 14.05
C GLU A 152 1.53 -16.34 15.21
N MET A 153 1.62 -15.80 16.43
CA MET A 153 1.99 -16.60 17.60
C MET A 153 1.01 -17.76 17.82
N THR A 154 -0.30 -17.52 17.65
CA THR A 154 -1.33 -18.54 17.89
C THR A 154 -1.38 -19.57 16.76
N LEU A 155 -1.31 -19.15 15.49
CA LEU A 155 -1.42 -20.04 14.33
C LEU A 155 -0.12 -20.79 14.01
N LEU A 156 1.01 -20.11 14.13
CA LEU A 156 2.30 -20.56 13.61
C LEU A 156 3.29 -20.93 14.72
N GLY A 157 2.96 -20.60 15.98
CA GLY A 157 3.84 -20.77 17.15
C GLY A 157 4.99 -19.77 17.22
N LYS A 158 5.09 -18.85 16.24
CA LYS A 158 6.14 -17.83 16.13
C LYS A 158 5.69 -16.70 15.20
N VAL A 159 6.20 -15.50 15.46
CA VAL A 159 6.07 -14.36 14.54
C VAL A 159 7.03 -14.53 13.35
N ILE A 160 6.50 -14.66 12.12
CA ILE A 160 7.28 -14.85 10.89
C ILE A 160 7.33 -13.56 10.06
N CYS A 161 6.22 -12.82 9.98
CA CYS A 161 6.09 -11.61 9.18
C CYS A 161 6.55 -10.35 9.95
N GLY A 162 6.31 -10.29 11.26
CA GLY A 162 6.64 -9.13 12.10
C GLY A 162 8.08 -9.05 12.67
N ASN A 163 8.80 -10.16 12.80
CA ASN A 163 9.99 -10.24 13.66
C ASN A 163 11.29 -9.66 13.03
N PRO A 164 11.89 -8.57 13.56
CA PRO A 164 13.13 -7.95 13.05
C PRO A 164 14.37 -8.85 13.10
N LEU A 165 14.32 -9.92 13.88
CA LEU A 165 15.42 -10.86 14.10
C LEU A 165 15.29 -12.11 13.22
N ALA A 166 14.19 -12.28 12.47
CA ALA A 166 13.90 -13.48 11.67
C ALA A 166 14.65 -13.56 10.31
N GLY A 167 15.76 -12.83 10.17
CA GLY A 167 16.63 -12.85 8.99
C GLY A 167 16.34 -11.73 7.98
N ASN A 168 17.07 -11.71 6.86
CA ASN A 168 17.06 -10.61 5.88
C ASN A 168 15.69 -10.36 5.22
N GLU A 169 14.81 -11.37 5.15
CA GLU A 169 13.47 -11.28 4.56
C GLU A 169 12.51 -10.43 5.41
N SER A 170 12.55 -10.57 6.74
CA SER A 170 11.78 -9.72 7.67
C SER A 170 12.16 -8.24 7.55
N LYS A 171 13.45 -7.96 7.29
CA LYS A 171 13.95 -6.60 7.05
C LYS A 171 13.40 -5.97 5.76
N VAL A 172 12.87 -6.77 4.81
CA VAL A 172 12.24 -6.26 3.57
C VAL A 172 10.79 -5.84 3.81
N ILE A 173 10.06 -6.52 4.70
CA ILE A 173 8.71 -6.10 5.13
C ILE A 173 8.79 -4.82 5.94
N GLN A 174 9.67 -4.78 6.95
CA GLN A 174 9.81 -3.65 7.87
C GLN A 174 10.25 -2.34 7.22
N LYS A 175 10.85 -2.43 6.03
CA LYS A 175 11.29 -1.28 5.26
C LYS A 175 10.15 -0.53 4.58
N GLY A 176 8.93 -1.09 4.54
CA GLY A 176 7.78 -0.50 3.88
C GLY A 176 8.04 -0.22 2.40
N LEU A 177 7.24 0.64 1.78
CA LEU A 177 7.46 1.09 0.41
C LEU A 177 8.82 1.79 0.25
N GLY A 178 9.15 2.69 1.18
CA GLY A 178 10.37 3.52 1.15
C GLY A 178 11.68 2.72 1.06
N GLY A 179 11.79 1.62 1.81
CA GLY A 179 12.97 0.77 1.75
C GLY A 179 12.89 -0.38 0.74
N ARG A 180 11.75 -0.55 0.05
CA ARG A 180 11.61 -1.42 -1.13
C ARG A 180 11.91 -0.70 -2.44
N LEU A 181 11.68 0.62 -2.49
CA LEU A 181 11.90 1.46 -3.67
C LEU A 181 13.34 1.36 -4.20
N SER A 182 14.37 1.24 -3.36
CA SER A 182 15.74 1.18 -3.87
C SER A 182 16.79 0.61 -2.90
N PRO A 183 17.91 0.06 -3.43
CA PRO A 183 19.06 -0.36 -2.63
C PRO A 183 19.74 0.82 -1.93
N GLY A 184 20.50 0.50 -0.87
CA GLY A 184 21.00 1.45 0.15
C GLY A 184 21.39 2.87 -0.32
N PRO A 185 22.31 3.04 -1.29
CA PRO A 185 22.75 4.37 -1.72
C PRO A 185 21.64 5.21 -2.37
N LEU A 186 20.78 4.59 -3.18
CA LEU A 186 19.64 5.29 -3.79
C LEU A 186 18.59 5.69 -2.76
N ARG A 187 18.42 4.90 -1.70
CA ARG A 187 17.50 5.23 -0.61
C ARG A 187 17.99 6.45 0.17
N GLN A 188 19.30 6.53 0.45
CA GLN A 188 19.90 7.71 1.07
C GLN A 188 19.74 8.94 0.17
N LEU A 189 19.96 8.77 -1.14
CA LEU A 189 19.77 9.84 -2.11
C LEU A 189 18.32 10.36 -2.09
N PHE A 190 17.31 9.50 -2.13
CA PHE A 190 15.91 9.93 -2.06
C PHE A 190 15.58 10.60 -0.73
N SER A 191 16.03 10.03 0.39
CA SER A 191 15.78 10.59 1.73
C SER A 191 16.40 11.98 1.89
N PHE A 192 17.55 12.24 1.26
CA PHE A 192 18.19 13.56 1.28
C PHE A 192 17.46 14.59 0.41
N ASN A 193 16.80 14.13 -0.67
CA ASN A 193 16.19 15.03 -1.65
C ASN A 193 14.70 15.31 -1.37
N TRP A 194 13.95 14.36 -0.84
CA TRP A 194 12.55 14.59 -0.50
C TRP A 194 12.43 15.63 0.60
N GLY A 195 11.63 16.66 0.33
CA GLY A 195 11.50 17.82 1.22
C GLY A 195 12.54 18.91 1.03
N SER A 196 13.52 18.74 0.14
CA SER A 196 14.50 19.81 -0.16
C SER A 196 13.88 21.00 -0.90
N THR A 197 12.80 20.76 -1.64
CA THR A 197 12.00 21.78 -2.33
C THR A 197 10.50 21.46 -2.23
N PRO A 198 9.61 22.45 -2.37
CA PRO A 198 8.17 22.21 -2.41
C PRO A 198 7.72 21.23 -3.51
N PHE A 199 8.39 21.25 -4.67
CA PHE A 199 8.12 20.29 -5.74
C PHE A 199 8.49 18.86 -5.34
N LEU A 200 9.68 18.63 -4.79
CA LEU A 200 10.11 17.29 -4.37
C LEU A 200 9.33 16.78 -3.15
N ALA A 201 8.89 17.67 -2.25
CA ALA A 201 7.95 17.34 -1.17
C ALA A 201 6.60 16.86 -1.72
N SER A 202 6.11 17.50 -2.79
CA SER A 202 4.88 17.09 -3.47
C SER A 202 5.03 15.75 -4.20
N GLN A 203 6.18 15.53 -4.82
CA GLN A 203 6.45 14.31 -5.60
C GLN A 203 6.38 13.02 -4.77
N TYR A 204 6.79 13.05 -3.51
CA TYR A 204 6.66 11.89 -2.62
C TYR A 204 5.22 11.35 -2.62
N TYR A 205 4.23 12.24 -2.66
CA TYR A 205 2.82 11.85 -2.64
C TYR A 205 2.34 11.20 -3.94
N ALA A 206 3.07 11.32 -5.05
CA ALA A 206 2.79 10.51 -6.24
C ALA A 206 3.14 9.03 -6.00
N LEU A 207 4.20 8.76 -5.23
CA LEU A 207 4.58 7.40 -4.84
C LEU A 207 3.64 6.86 -3.76
N ARG A 208 3.31 7.70 -2.77
CA ARG A 208 2.33 7.35 -1.74
C ARG A 208 0.97 7.05 -2.35
N PHE A 209 0.49 7.90 -3.27
CA PHE A 209 -0.76 7.65 -3.99
C PHE A 209 -0.73 6.32 -4.74
N THR A 210 0.39 5.96 -5.37
CA THR A 210 0.56 4.64 -6.00
C THR A 210 0.46 3.50 -4.97
N ALA A 211 1.03 3.66 -3.78
CA ALA A 211 0.91 2.72 -2.67
C ALA A 211 -0.55 2.55 -2.23
N ASN A 212 -1.26 3.66 -2.02
CA ASN A 212 -2.68 3.66 -1.65
C ASN A 212 -3.53 2.97 -2.71
N MET A 213 -3.20 3.13 -4.00
CA MET A 213 -3.90 2.42 -5.08
C MET A 213 -3.67 0.92 -5.05
N ILE A 214 -2.44 0.46 -4.73
CA ILE A 214 -2.16 -0.98 -4.54
C ILE A 214 -2.98 -1.50 -3.36
N LEU A 215 -2.97 -0.79 -2.24
CA LEU A 215 -3.65 -1.17 -1.01
C LEU A 215 -5.18 -1.29 -1.22
N LYS A 216 -5.77 -0.33 -1.94
CA LYS A 216 -7.20 -0.31 -2.31
C LYS A 216 -7.67 -1.54 -3.07
N LEU A 217 -6.79 -2.24 -3.78
CA LEU A 217 -7.14 -3.51 -4.45
C LEU A 217 -7.66 -4.57 -3.46
N THR A 218 -7.17 -4.52 -2.22
CA THR A 218 -7.56 -5.49 -1.18
C THR A 218 -8.50 -4.89 -0.13
N GLU A 219 -8.33 -3.61 0.21
CA GLU A 219 -9.15 -2.97 1.25
C GLU A 219 -10.58 -2.68 0.80
N HIS A 220 -10.79 -2.32 -0.47
CA HIS A 220 -12.14 -2.09 -0.96
C HIS A 220 -13.00 -3.37 -0.90
N PRO A 221 -12.54 -4.54 -1.40
CA PRO A 221 -13.24 -5.80 -1.17
C PRO A 221 -13.42 -6.17 0.31
N ARG A 222 -12.43 -5.93 1.19
CA ARG A 222 -12.59 -6.16 2.64
C ARG A 222 -13.69 -5.28 3.25
N SER A 223 -13.74 -4.01 2.88
CA SER A 223 -14.79 -3.09 3.30
C SER A 223 -16.16 -3.48 2.77
N GLN A 224 -16.24 -4.05 1.56
CA GLN A 224 -17.47 -4.65 1.03
C GLN A 224 -17.88 -5.89 1.82
N TYR A 225 -16.92 -6.74 2.20
CA TYR A 225 -17.15 -7.92 3.02
C TYR A 225 -17.71 -7.56 4.41
N PHE A 226 -17.15 -6.53 5.07
CA PHE A 226 -17.73 -5.97 6.30
C PHE A 226 -19.21 -5.62 6.13
N ARG A 227 -19.54 -4.82 5.10
CA ARG A 227 -20.92 -4.39 4.85
C ARG A 227 -21.84 -5.57 4.54
N LEU A 228 -21.33 -6.62 3.90
CA LEU A 228 -22.09 -7.83 3.64
C LEU A 228 -22.48 -8.53 4.95
N LEU A 229 -21.54 -8.70 5.87
CA LEU A 229 -21.79 -9.31 7.18
C LEU A 229 -22.77 -8.47 8.00
N GLU A 230 -22.55 -7.14 8.04
CA GLU A 230 -23.42 -6.19 8.73
C GLU A 230 -24.86 -6.25 8.22
N ASN A 231 -25.06 -6.22 6.90
CA ASN A 231 -26.39 -6.27 6.30
C ASN A 231 -27.14 -7.59 6.57
N LYS A 232 -26.40 -8.68 6.78
CA LYS A 232 -26.99 -9.98 7.11
C LYS A 232 -27.18 -10.20 8.61
N GLY A 233 -26.66 -9.31 9.46
CA GLY A 233 -26.60 -9.51 10.90
C GLY A 233 -25.71 -10.70 11.29
N GLU A 234 -24.71 -11.02 10.46
CA GLU A 234 -23.73 -12.07 10.75
C GLU A 234 -22.64 -11.54 11.71
N PHE A 235 -21.92 -12.47 12.35
CA PHE A 235 -20.79 -12.10 13.19
C PHE A 235 -19.70 -11.39 12.37
N ILE A 236 -19.21 -10.26 12.86
CA ILE A 236 -18.13 -9.49 12.24
C ILE A 236 -16.86 -9.71 13.07
N PRO A 237 -15.86 -10.43 12.55
CA PRO A 237 -14.57 -10.55 13.23
C PRO A 237 -13.89 -9.18 13.36
N ASP A 238 -13.24 -8.92 14.49
CA ASP A 238 -12.58 -7.64 14.76
C ASP A 238 -11.60 -7.22 13.64
N PRO A 239 -10.79 -8.11 13.04
CA PRO A 239 -9.90 -7.73 11.93
C PRO A 239 -10.65 -7.22 10.69
N VAL A 240 -11.88 -7.70 10.46
CA VAL A 240 -12.76 -7.21 9.38
C VAL A 240 -13.22 -5.79 9.68
N ALA A 241 -13.63 -5.52 10.92
CA ALA A 241 -14.04 -4.20 11.36
C ALA A 241 -12.88 -3.20 11.35
N VAL A 242 -11.69 -3.61 11.81
CA VAL A 242 -10.46 -2.80 11.72
C VAL A 242 -10.14 -2.45 10.27
N SER A 243 -10.15 -3.42 9.36
CA SER A 243 -9.94 -3.15 7.92
C SER A 243 -10.97 -2.18 7.34
N HIS A 244 -12.24 -2.28 7.77
CA HIS A 244 -13.28 -1.39 7.29
C HIS A 244 -13.05 0.05 7.76
N TYR A 245 -12.77 0.25 9.05
CA TYR A 245 -12.54 1.59 9.60
C TYR A 245 -11.25 2.22 9.08
N HIS A 246 -10.18 1.43 8.95
CA HIS A 246 -8.95 1.87 8.31
C HIS A 246 -9.18 2.30 6.86
N PHE A 247 -9.95 1.54 6.07
CA PHE A 247 -10.31 1.93 4.70
C PHE A 247 -11.05 3.28 4.64
N LEU A 248 -11.88 3.60 5.64
CA LEU A 248 -12.58 4.89 5.69
C LEU A 248 -11.62 6.04 5.95
N ASP A 249 -10.66 5.88 6.86
CA ASP A 249 -9.60 6.87 7.13
C ASP A 249 -8.70 7.03 5.87
N GLU A 250 -8.28 5.92 5.24
CA GLU A 250 -7.46 5.91 4.02
C GLU A 250 -8.13 6.57 2.81
N SER A 251 -9.45 6.72 2.83
CA SER A 251 -10.18 7.45 1.79
C SER A 251 -9.82 8.94 1.78
N PHE A 252 -9.63 9.53 2.97
CA PHE A 252 -9.18 10.91 3.13
C PHE A 252 -7.69 11.03 2.82
N HIS A 253 -6.87 10.09 3.27
CA HIS A 253 -5.43 10.05 3.04
C HIS A 253 -5.07 9.95 1.55
N THR A 254 -5.84 9.12 0.84
CA THR A 254 -5.72 9.00 -0.62
C THR A 254 -6.08 10.31 -1.33
N THR A 255 -7.09 11.02 -0.83
CA THR A 255 -7.50 12.32 -1.37
C THR A 255 -6.41 13.37 -1.15
N THR A 256 -5.86 13.46 0.05
CA THR A 256 -4.72 14.33 0.39
C THR A 256 -3.52 14.02 -0.52
N SER A 257 -3.16 12.74 -0.67
CA SER A 257 -2.07 12.33 -1.56
C SER A 257 -2.31 12.71 -3.02
N HIS A 258 -3.54 12.55 -3.50
CA HIS A 258 -3.92 12.92 -4.86
C HIS A 258 -3.79 14.44 -5.11
N LEU A 259 -4.33 15.25 -4.19
CA LEU A 259 -4.29 16.72 -4.29
C LEU A 259 -2.86 17.24 -4.29
N ILE A 260 -2.02 16.75 -3.35
CA ILE A 260 -0.60 17.14 -3.28
C ILE A 260 0.13 16.75 -4.57
N ALA A 261 -0.06 15.52 -5.04
CA ALA A 261 0.67 14.98 -6.17
C ALA A 261 0.28 15.60 -7.53
N GLN A 262 -1.01 15.90 -7.75
CA GLN A 262 -1.50 16.35 -9.06
C GLN A 262 -1.67 17.86 -9.17
N ASP A 263 -2.04 18.53 -8.08
CA ASP A 263 -2.50 19.92 -8.13
C ASP A 263 -1.56 20.87 -7.42
N LEU A 264 -1.17 20.54 -6.18
CA LEU A 264 -0.42 21.45 -5.32
C LEU A 264 0.97 21.82 -5.87
N TYR A 265 1.68 20.89 -6.50
CA TYR A 265 3.03 21.18 -7.00
C TYR A 265 3.06 22.30 -8.05
N LYS A 266 1.93 22.60 -8.68
CA LYS A 266 1.78 23.62 -9.74
C LYS A 266 1.78 25.05 -9.18
N ASP A 267 1.60 25.21 -7.87
CA ASP A 267 1.67 26.51 -7.20
C ASP A 267 3.12 27.01 -7.05
N PHE A 268 4.09 26.09 -7.16
CA PHE A 268 5.51 26.38 -7.00
C PHE A 268 6.20 26.66 -8.34
N PRO A 269 7.42 27.24 -8.33
CA PRO A 269 8.20 27.40 -9.55
C PRO A 269 8.33 26.09 -10.32
N LYS A 270 8.38 26.19 -11.66
CA LYS A 270 8.55 25.02 -12.53
C LYS A 270 9.78 24.21 -12.08
N PRO A 271 9.66 22.87 -12.01
CA PRO A 271 10.75 22.04 -11.52
C PRO A 271 11.97 22.15 -12.44
N THR A 272 13.13 22.27 -11.82
CA THR A 272 14.43 22.22 -12.47
C THR A 272 14.67 20.85 -13.13
N SER A 273 15.66 20.77 -14.02
CA SER A 273 16.05 19.50 -14.63
C SER A 273 16.45 18.44 -13.59
N TYR A 274 17.09 18.87 -12.49
CA TYR A 274 17.49 17.97 -11.41
C TYR A 274 16.27 17.43 -10.65
N GLU A 275 15.33 18.29 -10.28
CA GLU A 275 14.11 17.87 -9.60
C GLU A 275 13.27 16.91 -10.46
N LYS A 276 13.13 17.21 -11.76
CA LYS A 276 12.47 16.31 -12.71
C LYS A 276 13.19 14.97 -12.81
N PHE A 277 14.51 14.96 -12.82
CA PHE A 277 15.30 13.73 -12.83
C PHE A 277 15.03 12.90 -11.57
N MET A 278 15.11 13.51 -10.39
CA MET A 278 14.87 12.83 -9.11
C MET A 278 13.46 12.25 -9.02
N ALA A 279 12.45 13.05 -9.39
CA ALA A 279 11.06 12.63 -9.44
C ALA A 279 10.85 11.40 -10.32
N ASN A 280 11.41 11.42 -11.54
CA ASN A 280 11.25 10.34 -12.49
C ASN A 280 12.07 9.10 -12.14
N LEU A 281 13.26 9.28 -11.57
CA LEU A 281 14.05 8.16 -11.07
C LEU A 281 13.29 7.41 -9.97
N ALA A 282 12.62 8.11 -9.06
CA ALA A 282 11.82 7.48 -8.00
C ALA A 282 10.64 6.67 -8.57
N ILE A 283 9.90 7.22 -9.53
CA ILE A 283 8.78 6.51 -10.18
C ILE A 283 9.28 5.28 -10.96
N TYR A 284 10.39 5.43 -11.68
CA TYR A 284 11.01 4.34 -12.43
C TYR A 284 11.46 3.19 -11.50
N MET A 285 12.10 3.55 -10.38
CA MET A 285 12.53 2.58 -9.37
C MET A 285 11.34 1.87 -8.71
N MET A 286 10.22 2.54 -8.47
CA MET A 286 8.99 1.92 -8.00
C MET A 286 8.47 0.88 -8.99
N GLN A 287 8.48 1.21 -10.28
CA GLN A 287 8.09 0.23 -11.30
C GLN A 287 8.99 -1.00 -11.25
N LEU A 288 10.31 -0.80 -11.22
CA LEU A 288 11.29 -1.89 -11.23
C LEU A 288 11.21 -2.82 -10.02
N THR A 289 10.94 -2.27 -8.84
CA THR A 289 11.12 -2.99 -7.57
C THR A 289 9.82 -3.52 -6.98
N ILE A 290 8.71 -2.84 -7.22
CA ILE A 290 7.43 -3.12 -6.56
C ILE A 290 6.37 -3.60 -7.56
N LEU A 291 6.41 -3.13 -8.81
CA LEU A 291 5.36 -3.32 -9.81
C LEU A 291 5.77 -4.18 -11.02
N ASN A 292 6.97 -4.78 -11.01
CA ASN A 292 7.53 -5.51 -12.14
C ASN A 292 7.48 -7.03 -11.94
N GLY A 293 6.27 -7.56 -11.77
CA GLY A 293 6.06 -9.00 -11.70
C GLY A 293 4.63 -9.35 -11.30
N LEU A 294 4.41 -10.66 -11.22
CA LEU A 294 3.24 -11.26 -10.57
C LEU A 294 3.74 -12.18 -9.46
N SER A 295 2.92 -12.33 -8.43
CA SER A 295 3.11 -13.34 -7.40
C SER A 295 2.19 -14.53 -7.66
N ALA A 296 2.74 -15.75 -7.55
CA ALA A 296 1.97 -16.99 -7.57
C ALA A 296 1.31 -17.28 -6.21
N GLY A 297 1.89 -16.78 -5.11
CA GLY A 297 1.44 -17.10 -3.75
C GLY A 297 0.64 -16.01 -3.05
N ALA A 298 0.64 -14.76 -3.53
CA ALA A 298 -0.04 -13.64 -2.89
C ALA A 298 -0.85 -12.83 -3.90
N VAL A 299 -2.17 -12.78 -3.69
CA VAL A 299 -3.09 -11.97 -4.52
C VAL A 299 -2.78 -10.48 -4.38
N ALA A 300 -2.95 -9.73 -5.47
CA ALA A 300 -2.69 -8.29 -5.56
C ALA A 300 -1.24 -7.90 -5.19
N SER A 301 -0.28 -8.81 -5.40
CA SER A 301 1.16 -8.56 -5.21
C SER A 301 1.87 -8.57 -6.56
N PHE A 302 2.57 -7.48 -6.87
CA PHE A 302 3.21 -7.23 -8.18
C PHE A 302 4.74 -7.30 -8.12
N SER A 303 5.26 -7.93 -7.06
CA SER A 303 6.68 -8.16 -6.85
C SER A 303 7.02 -9.64 -7.07
N PRO A 304 8.21 -9.99 -7.59
CA PRO A 304 8.62 -11.38 -7.78
C PRO A 304 8.62 -12.19 -6.47
N ASP A 305 8.11 -13.43 -6.50
CA ASP A 305 7.96 -14.28 -5.31
C ASP A 305 9.28 -14.57 -4.59
N LYS A 306 10.38 -14.65 -5.34
CA LYS A 306 11.73 -14.91 -4.83
C LYS A 306 12.21 -13.94 -3.75
N VAL A 307 11.62 -12.74 -3.70
CA VAL A 307 12.01 -11.71 -2.73
C VAL A 307 11.51 -12.07 -1.34
N PHE A 308 10.35 -12.72 -1.25
CA PHE A 308 9.68 -12.88 0.05
C PHE A 308 8.66 -14.03 0.10
N VAL A 309 7.76 -14.11 -0.89
CA VAL A 309 6.57 -14.98 -0.80
C VAL A 309 6.95 -16.46 -0.77
N MET A 310 7.88 -16.91 -1.63
CA MET A 310 8.27 -18.33 -1.65
C MET A 310 8.99 -18.75 -0.34
N PRO A 311 9.98 -18.00 0.18
CA PRO A 311 10.55 -18.31 1.49
C PRO A 311 9.56 -18.22 2.65
N LEU A 312 8.60 -17.28 2.62
CA LEU A 312 7.55 -17.18 3.63
C LEU A 312 6.70 -18.45 3.65
N VAL A 313 6.20 -18.87 2.48
CA VAL A 313 5.38 -20.07 2.35
C VAL A 313 6.15 -21.29 2.85
N TYR A 314 7.41 -21.45 2.48
CA TYR A 314 8.26 -22.52 3.02
C TYR A 314 8.25 -22.55 4.55
N LYS A 315 8.42 -21.39 5.20
CA LYS A 315 8.38 -21.32 6.66
C LYS A 315 7.01 -21.68 7.23
N ILE A 316 5.91 -21.23 6.61
CA ILE A 316 4.53 -21.53 7.03
C ILE A 316 4.25 -23.04 6.96
N LEU A 317 4.64 -23.71 5.88
CA LEU A 317 4.41 -25.15 5.71
C LEU A 317 5.14 -26.00 6.75
N ARG A 318 6.22 -25.46 7.32
CA ARG A 318 7.04 -26.09 8.36
C ARG A 318 6.57 -25.75 9.78
N THR A 319 5.46 -25.05 9.94
CA THR A 319 4.85 -24.74 11.25
C THR A 319 3.78 -25.77 11.61
N PRO A 320 3.31 -25.82 12.88
CA PRO A 320 2.22 -26.72 13.28
C PRO A 320 0.92 -26.58 12.47
N LEU A 321 0.73 -25.50 11.72
CA LEU A 321 -0.43 -25.32 10.84
C LEU A 321 -0.50 -26.38 9.72
N PHE A 322 0.66 -26.82 9.22
CA PHE A 322 0.77 -27.82 8.16
C PHE A 322 1.65 -29.01 8.52
N ASP A 323 2.60 -28.82 9.44
CA ASP A 323 3.51 -29.82 9.99
C ASP A 323 4.26 -30.65 8.94
N MET A 324 4.60 -30.03 7.81
CA MET A 324 5.28 -30.73 6.72
C MET A 324 6.77 -30.90 7.03
N SER A 325 7.36 -32.00 6.54
CA SER A 325 8.81 -32.13 6.39
C SER A 325 9.37 -31.09 5.40
N SER A 326 10.70 -30.91 5.38
CA SER A 326 11.36 -30.06 4.38
C SER A 326 11.07 -30.54 2.95
N GLN A 327 11.04 -31.85 2.73
CA GLN A 327 10.81 -32.47 1.43
C GLN A 327 9.36 -32.26 0.96
N GLU A 328 8.39 -32.46 1.85
CA GLU A 328 6.97 -32.22 1.55
C GLU A 328 6.70 -30.75 1.25
N ALA A 329 7.26 -29.84 2.06
CA ALA A 329 7.13 -28.40 1.84
C ALA A 329 7.71 -27.97 0.48
N LEU A 330 8.90 -28.46 0.11
CA LEU A 330 9.51 -28.17 -1.19
C LEU A 330 8.67 -28.72 -2.36
N CYS A 331 8.12 -29.93 -2.23
CA CYS A 331 7.24 -30.52 -3.24
C CYS A 331 6.00 -29.64 -3.48
N TRP A 332 5.39 -29.12 -2.42
CA TRP A 332 4.24 -28.22 -2.55
C TRP A 332 4.62 -26.85 -3.10
N ILE A 333 5.78 -26.30 -2.73
CA ILE A 333 6.26 -25.04 -3.30
C ILE A 333 6.49 -25.18 -4.80
N GLU A 334 7.11 -26.26 -5.25
CA GLU A 334 7.29 -26.53 -6.68
C GLU A 334 5.94 -26.50 -7.40
N LYS A 335 4.97 -27.28 -6.91
CA LYS A 335 3.62 -27.35 -7.47
C LYS A 335 2.90 -26.01 -7.51
N CYS A 336 3.08 -25.17 -6.49
CA CYS A 336 2.37 -23.90 -6.38
C CYS A 336 3.03 -22.76 -7.15
N PHE A 337 4.37 -22.72 -7.24
CA PHE A 337 5.08 -21.56 -7.80
C PHE A 337 5.67 -21.81 -9.18
N CYS A 338 5.92 -23.07 -9.56
CA CYS A 338 6.61 -23.44 -10.81
C CYS A 338 5.66 -23.90 -11.91
N HIS A 339 4.35 -23.77 -11.70
CA HIS A 339 3.31 -24.11 -12.68
C HIS A 339 2.26 -23.01 -12.75
N GLU A 340 1.59 -22.90 -13.90
CA GLU A 340 0.45 -21.99 -14.07
C GLU A 340 -0.77 -22.52 -13.33
N HIS A 341 -1.50 -21.63 -12.65
CA HIS A 341 -2.68 -21.94 -11.85
C HIS A 341 -3.59 -20.71 -11.73
N GLU A 342 -4.80 -20.88 -11.18
CA GLU A 342 -5.83 -19.84 -11.12
C GLU A 342 -5.37 -18.56 -10.40
N GLY A 343 -4.65 -18.70 -9.28
CA GLY A 343 -4.10 -17.57 -8.53
C GLY A 343 -3.24 -16.61 -9.38
N LEU A 344 -2.48 -17.12 -10.36
CA LEU A 344 -1.69 -16.28 -11.28
C LEU A 344 -2.59 -15.48 -12.24
N HIS A 345 -3.67 -16.07 -12.73
CA HIS A 345 -4.65 -15.37 -13.58
C HIS A 345 -5.41 -14.31 -12.79
N LEU A 346 -5.79 -14.61 -11.54
CA LEU A 346 -6.41 -13.64 -10.66
C LEU A 346 -5.48 -12.46 -10.41
N ASN A 347 -4.20 -12.71 -10.12
CA ASN A 347 -3.24 -11.66 -9.88
C ASN A 347 -2.95 -10.81 -11.15
N LEU A 348 -2.96 -11.43 -12.34
CA LEU A 348 -2.88 -10.71 -13.61
C LEU A 348 -4.08 -9.77 -13.81
N LYS A 349 -5.30 -10.17 -13.42
CA LYS A 349 -6.48 -9.30 -13.47
C LYS A 349 -6.33 -8.08 -12.55
N TYR A 350 -5.84 -8.28 -11.33
CA TYR A 350 -5.52 -7.17 -10.41
C TYR A 350 -4.45 -6.25 -10.97
N HIS A 351 -3.41 -6.82 -11.59
CA HIS A 351 -2.35 -6.04 -12.25
C HIS A 351 -2.91 -5.15 -13.36
N GLN A 352 -3.73 -5.70 -14.26
CA GLN A 352 -4.32 -4.96 -15.37
C GLN A 352 -5.20 -3.79 -14.89
N HIS A 353 -5.97 -4.02 -13.82
CA HIS A 353 -6.78 -2.97 -13.20
C HIS A 353 -5.89 -1.84 -12.67
N LEU A 354 -4.88 -2.18 -11.86
CA LEU A 354 -3.94 -1.19 -11.31
C LEU A 354 -3.18 -0.45 -12.41
N PHE A 355 -2.68 -1.17 -13.42
CA PHE A 355 -1.94 -0.61 -14.56
C PHE A 355 -2.74 0.49 -15.26
N SER A 356 -4.01 0.21 -15.59
CA SER A 356 -4.90 1.18 -16.23
C SER A 356 -5.05 2.45 -15.38
N SER A 357 -5.30 2.28 -14.08
CA SER A 357 -5.48 3.42 -13.18
C SER A 357 -4.19 4.22 -12.97
N LEU A 358 -3.02 3.56 -12.91
CA LEU A 358 -1.73 4.26 -12.79
C LEU A 358 -1.37 5.04 -14.06
N CYS A 359 -1.61 4.48 -15.25
CA CYS A 359 -1.45 5.21 -16.51
C CYS A 359 -2.31 6.48 -16.53
N GLN A 360 -3.59 6.38 -16.14
CA GLN A 360 -4.47 7.55 -16.04
C GLN A 360 -4.00 8.60 -15.03
N PHE A 361 -3.40 8.15 -13.92
CA PHE A 361 -2.84 9.05 -12.91
C PHE A 361 -1.59 9.78 -13.42
N PHE A 362 -0.61 9.04 -13.96
CA PHE A 362 0.66 9.62 -14.40
C PHE A 362 0.55 10.42 -15.70
N ASP A 363 -0.46 10.17 -16.54
CA ASP A 363 -0.76 11.00 -17.73
C ASP A 363 -1.05 12.47 -17.37
N LYS A 364 -1.60 12.71 -16.17
CA LYS A 364 -1.91 14.06 -15.68
C LYS A 364 -0.69 14.82 -15.10
N LEU A 365 0.46 14.16 -14.96
CA LEU A 365 1.68 14.76 -14.40
C LEU A 365 2.61 15.22 -15.53
N ASP A 366 2.77 16.53 -15.68
CA ASP A 366 3.44 17.17 -16.82
C ASP A 366 4.97 17.03 -16.83
N TYR A 367 5.56 16.56 -15.73
CA TYR A 367 7.00 16.38 -15.56
C TYR A 367 7.48 14.94 -15.80
N THR A 368 6.56 14.00 -16.08
CA THR A 368 6.88 12.57 -16.20
C THR A 368 7.57 12.21 -17.52
N TRP A 369 8.58 11.34 -17.46
CA TRP A 369 9.15 10.64 -18.62
C TRP A 369 8.10 9.72 -19.24
N SER A 370 8.17 9.51 -20.55
CA SER A 370 7.25 8.61 -21.28
C SER A 370 7.21 7.20 -20.68
N ILE A 371 8.37 6.65 -20.30
CA ILE A 371 8.47 5.32 -19.67
C ILE A 371 7.69 5.23 -18.33
N ASN A 372 7.59 6.34 -17.60
CA ASN A 372 6.85 6.44 -16.35
C ASN A 372 5.37 6.72 -16.60
N ARG A 373 5.06 7.64 -17.52
CA ARG A 373 3.69 7.99 -17.91
C ARG A 373 2.90 6.79 -18.40
N GLU A 374 3.54 5.95 -19.21
CA GLU A 374 2.94 4.76 -19.81
C GLU A 374 3.17 3.49 -18.96
N MET A 375 3.78 3.62 -17.78
CA MET A 375 4.07 2.50 -16.87
C MET A 375 4.73 1.29 -17.56
N ARG A 376 5.64 1.55 -18.52
CA ARG A 376 6.13 0.50 -19.45
C ARG A 376 6.88 -0.62 -18.74
N VAL A 377 7.58 -0.31 -17.64
CA VAL A 377 8.32 -1.32 -16.86
C VAL A 377 7.34 -2.23 -16.13
N MET A 378 6.29 -1.68 -15.51
CA MET A 378 5.21 -2.46 -14.90
C MET A 378 4.51 -3.36 -15.94
N ALA A 379 4.23 -2.82 -17.13
CA ALA A 379 3.60 -3.58 -18.23
C ALA A 379 4.45 -4.78 -18.65
N ALA A 380 5.78 -4.60 -18.76
CA ALA A 380 6.71 -5.69 -19.11
C ALA A 380 6.81 -6.79 -18.02
N GLY A 381 6.34 -6.52 -16.80
CA GLY A 381 6.25 -7.48 -15.71
C GLY A 381 5.02 -8.39 -15.75
N ALA A 382 3.99 -8.03 -16.53
CA ALA A 382 2.68 -8.68 -16.55
C ALA A 382 2.66 -9.98 -17.38
N SER A 383 3.46 -10.97 -17.01
CA SER A 383 3.56 -12.23 -17.75
C SER A 383 3.58 -13.44 -16.82
N ILE A 384 2.58 -14.31 -16.96
CA ILE A 384 2.46 -15.57 -16.23
C ILE A 384 3.62 -16.50 -16.58
N SER A 385 3.89 -16.71 -17.88
CA SER A 385 4.99 -17.58 -18.32
C SER A 385 6.35 -17.13 -17.79
N LYS A 386 6.62 -15.81 -17.81
CA LYS A 386 7.85 -15.24 -17.22
C LYS A 386 7.91 -15.47 -15.72
N THR A 387 6.80 -15.25 -15.01
CA THR A 387 6.71 -15.46 -13.56
C THR A 387 7.00 -16.91 -13.19
N VAL A 388 6.38 -17.86 -13.87
CA VAL A 388 6.63 -19.30 -13.70
C VAL A 388 8.10 -19.62 -13.96
N GLN A 389 8.67 -19.14 -15.07
CA GLN A 389 10.08 -19.40 -15.39
C GLN A 389 11.04 -18.84 -14.34
N ASP A 390 10.79 -17.62 -13.85
CA ASP A 390 11.61 -16.98 -12.82
C ASP A 390 11.49 -17.70 -11.47
N ASN A 391 10.28 -18.16 -11.13
CA ASN A 391 10.03 -18.98 -9.95
C ASN A 391 10.72 -20.33 -10.02
N THR A 392 10.66 -21.04 -11.15
CA THR A 392 11.38 -22.30 -11.37
C THR A 392 12.89 -22.13 -11.18
N LYS A 393 13.49 -21.11 -11.82
CA LYS A 393 14.93 -20.82 -11.69
C LYS A 393 15.33 -20.51 -10.25
N PHE A 394 14.47 -19.82 -9.50
CA PHE A 394 14.74 -19.52 -8.10
C PHE A 394 14.55 -20.76 -7.21
N PHE A 395 13.49 -21.53 -7.43
CA PHE A 395 13.20 -22.77 -6.71
C PHE A 395 14.37 -23.76 -6.81
N ASP A 396 14.98 -23.92 -7.98
CA ASP A 396 16.15 -24.80 -8.17
C ASP A 396 17.35 -24.45 -7.26
N LYS A 397 17.52 -23.15 -6.96
CA LYS A 397 18.59 -22.67 -6.07
C LYS A 397 18.15 -22.76 -4.61
N PHE A 398 16.91 -22.36 -4.35
CA PHE A 398 16.32 -22.33 -3.02
C PHE A 398 16.22 -23.73 -2.42
N SER A 399 15.68 -24.70 -3.16
CA SER A 399 15.54 -26.10 -2.74
C SER A 399 16.87 -26.71 -2.31
N LYS A 400 17.94 -26.48 -3.08
CA LYS A 400 19.31 -26.91 -2.74
C LYS A 400 19.83 -26.25 -1.47
N SER A 401 19.57 -24.94 -1.28
CA SER A 401 20.05 -24.21 -0.10
C SER A 401 19.41 -24.67 1.21
N VAL A 402 18.13 -25.08 1.18
CA VAL A 402 17.41 -25.52 2.39
C VAL A 402 17.46 -27.03 2.61
N ALA A 403 17.84 -27.82 1.60
CA ALA A 403 18.04 -29.27 1.73
C ALA A 403 19.42 -29.64 2.32
N CYS A 404 20.38 -28.71 2.33
CA CYS A 404 21.70 -28.89 2.95
C CYS A 404 21.72 -28.52 4.46
N ILE A 405 20.57 -28.17 5.03
CA ILE A 405 20.33 -27.90 6.46
C ILE A 405 19.42 -29.01 6.98
#